data_AF-A0AAW8UA00-F1
#
_entry.id   AF-A0AAW8UA00-F1
#
_cell.length_a   1.000
_cell.length_b   1.000
_cell.length_c   1.000
_cell.angle_alpha   90.00
_cell.angle_beta   90.00
_cell.angle_gamma   90.00
#
_symmetry.space_group_name_H-M   'P 1'
#
loop_
_entity.id
_entity.type
_entity.pdbx_description
1 polymer ?
#
loop_
_entity_poly.entity_id
_entity_poly.type
_entity_poly.pdbx_seq_one_letter_code
_entity_poly.pdbx_strand_id
1 'polypeptide(L)'
;MHQAIVNIMLDRIQEQFVSEKIFCDHFLDVTIEEWQDWKKGTTALSSEKMQKLKSLFSDYEWMLIQKIARQTNLFPEKRNYVVAEYKRLKSIIAKEWIKTGMSKVELITEQSVADTRLKTYPKKHIVTLRIFMSYGEWGYDDILEFCMPGIIQEQIAESKVDLLEWVDENLVETYT
;
A
#
# COMPACT_ATOMS: atom_id res chain seq x y z
N MET A 1 13.66 14.81 -1.98
CA MET A 1 12.66 13.79 -2.38
C MET A 1 11.36 14.51 -2.72
N HIS A 2 10.56 14.02 -3.69
CA HIS A 2 9.33 14.70 -4.07
C HIS A 2 8.25 14.54 -2.98
N GLN A 3 7.68 15.63 -2.45
CA GLN A 3 6.74 15.61 -1.32
C GLN A 3 5.53 14.69 -1.55
N ALA A 4 5.04 14.60 -2.79
CA ALA A 4 3.98 13.64 -3.14
C ALA A 4 4.30 12.19 -2.77
N ILE A 5 5.55 11.75 -3.01
CA ILE A 5 6.00 10.40 -2.70
C ILE A 5 5.99 10.20 -1.18
N VAL A 6 6.52 11.19 -0.45
CA VAL A 6 6.53 11.17 1.03
C VAL A 6 5.10 11.05 1.56
N ASN A 7 4.16 11.84 1.05
CA ASN A 7 2.77 11.81 1.51
C ASN A 7 2.11 10.43 1.28
N ILE A 8 2.35 9.78 0.14
CA ILE A 8 1.82 8.43 -0.13
C ILE A 8 2.49 7.38 0.78
N MET A 9 3.80 7.49 1.03
CA MET A 9 4.49 6.61 1.98
C MET A 9 3.94 6.75 3.40
N LEU A 10 3.67 7.98 3.85
CA LEU A 10 3.13 8.24 5.18
C LEU A 10 1.72 7.66 5.35
N ASP A 11 0.89 7.79 4.32
CA ASP A 11 -0.44 7.18 4.31
C ASP A 11 -0.36 5.64 4.45
N ARG A 12 0.49 4.98 3.67
CA ARG A 12 0.75 3.52 3.81
C ARG A 12 1.24 3.13 5.21
N ILE A 13 2.13 3.93 5.81
CA ILE A 13 2.61 3.68 7.18
C ILE A 13 1.47 3.83 8.18
N GLN A 14 0.62 4.85 8.03
CA GLN A 14 -0.54 5.06 8.90
C GLN A 14 -1.57 3.94 8.76
N GLU A 15 -1.73 3.33 7.59
CA GLU A 15 -2.61 2.17 7.40
C GLU A 15 -2.10 0.94 8.18
N GLN A 16 -0.79 0.69 8.18
CA GLN A 16 -0.23 -0.56 8.71
C GLN A 16 0.23 -0.50 10.17
N PHE A 17 0.69 0.66 10.63
CA PHE A 17 1.34 0.81 11.94
C PHE A 17 0.50 1.65 12.88
N VAL A 18 0.57 1.33 14.19
CA VAL A 18 -0.17 2.07 15.24
C VAL A 18 0.36 3.50 15.37
N SER A 19 1.66 3.71 15.18
CA SER A 19 2.28 5.04 15.20
C SER A 19 3.54 5.09 14.34
N GLU A 20 3.90 6.29 13.87
CA GLU A 20 5.19 6.52 13.20
C GLU A 20 6.38 6.15 14.09
N LYS A 21 6.27 6.35 15.41
CA LYS A 21 7.33 5.96 16.35
C LYS A 21 7.60 4.45 16.32
N ILE A 22 6.55 3.64 16.36
CA ILE A 22 6.68 2.17 16.27
C ILE A 22 7.29 1.76 14.93
N PHE A 23 6.89 2.42 13.84
CA PHE A 23 7.48 2.20 12.52
C PHE A 23 8.98 2.53 12.50
N CYS A 24 9.38 3.70 13.03
CA CYS A 24 10.77 4.12 13.11
C CYS A 24 11.60 3.16 13.96
N ASP A 25 11.14 2.83 15.18
CA ASP A 25 11.89 2.07 16.17
C ASP A 25 12.03 0.58 15.78
N HIS A 26 11.01 -0.01 15.14
CA HIS A 26 10.96 -1.46 14.94
C HIS A 26 11.04 -1.92 13.47
N PHE A 27 10.75 -1.05 12.50
CA PHE A 27 10.80 -1.42 11.08
C PHE A 27 11.96 -0.73 10.36
N LEU A 28 12.08 0.59 10.51
CA LEU A 28 13.04 1.38 9.74
C LEU A 28 14.40 1.56 10.44
N ASP A 29 14.45 1.38 11.76
CA ASP A 29 15.64 1.53 12.61
C ASP A 29 16.29 2.92 12.47
N VAL A 30 15.47 3.96 12.66
CA VAL A 30 15.83 5.39 12.62
C VAL A 30 15.35 6.10 13.86
N THR A 31 16.01 7.19 14.26
CA THR A 31 15.44 8.06 15.29
C THR A 31 14.24 8.83 14.75
N ILE A 32 13.37 9.29 15.65
CA ILE A 32 12.22 10.11 15.24
C ILE A 32 12.68 11.46 14.66
N GLU A 33 13.81 12.02 15.11
CA GLU A 33 14.35 13.26 14.54
C GLU A 33 14.82 13.05 13.10
N GLU A 34 15.60 11.98 12.85
CA GLU A 34 16.03 11.60 11.48
C GLU A 34 14.82 11.44 10.56
N TRP A 35 13.76 10.81 11.06
CA TRP A 35 12.51 10.65 10.32
C TRP A 35 11.82 11.98 10.01
N GLN A 36 11.73 12.90 10.97
CA GLN A 36 11.15 14.23 10.71
C GLN A 36 11.97 15.02 9.69
N ASP A 37 13.30 14.96 9.77
CA ASP A 37 14.18 15.66 8.85
C ASP A 37 14.09 15.11 7.42
N TRP A 38 13.96 13.78 7.29
CA TRP A 38 13.68 13.16 6.00
C TRP A 38 12.32 13.58 5.44
N LYS A 39 11.26 13.59 6.26
CA LYS A 39 9.92 14.04 5.83
C LYS A 39 9.91 15.48 5.32
N LYS A 40 10.75 16.35 5.90
CA LYS A 40 10.94 17.75 5.48
C LYS A 40 11.89 17.89 4.28
N GLY A 41 12.56 16.82 3.88
CA GLY A 41 13.56 16.83 2.82
C GLY A 41 14.89 17.46 3.22
N THR A 42 15.13 17.66 4.52
CA THR A 42 16.37 18.23 5.07
C THR A 42 17.53 17.24 4.99
N THR A 43 17.26 15.97 5.29
CA THR A 43 18.25 14.88 5.26
C THR A 43 17.76 13.71 4.41
N ALA A 44 18.69 12.99 3.80
CA ALA A 44 18.38 11.77 3.07
C ALA A 44 18.57 10.56 4.00
N LEU A 45 17.66 9.59 3.92
CA LEU A 45 17.87 8.27 4.52
C LEU A 45 18.93 7.51 3.73
N SER A 46 19.61 6.56 4.39
CA SER A 46 20.54 5.66 3.72
C SER A 46 19.82 4.83 2.64
N SER A 47 20.56 4.35 1.65
CA SER A 47 20.01 3.53 0.58
C SER A 47 19.27 2.29 1.11
N GLU A 48 19.81 1.65 2.15
CA GLU A 48 19.17 0.49 2.78
C GLU A 48 17.81 0.86 3.42
N LYS A 49 17.78 1.94 4.21
CA LYS A 49 16.55 2.44 4.85
C LYS A 49 15.51 2.85 3.80
N MET A 50 15.96 3.46 2.71
CA MET A 50 15.09 3.78 1.58
C MET A 50 14.54 2.54 0.86
N GLN A 51 15.32 1.46 0.74
CA GLN A 51 14.81 0.21 0.14
C GLN A 51 13.79 -0.46 1.06
N LYS A 52 14.04 -0.51 2.38
CA LYS A 52 13.05 -0.98 3.37
C LYS A 52 11.74 -0.19 3.30
N LEU A 53 11.82 1.12 3.10
CA LEU A 53 10.64 1.96 2.95
C LEU A 53 9.88 1.68 1.64
N LYS A 54 10.60 1.47 0.53
CA LYS A 54 9.99 1.12 -0.76
C LYS A 54 9.35 -0.26 -0.74
N SER A 55 9.88 -1.22 0.02
CA SER A 55 9.31 -2.57 0.12
C SER A 55 7.96 -2.62 0.85
N LEU A 56 7.45 -1.49 1.34
CA LEU A 56 6.04 -1.37 1.75
C LEU A 56 5.07 -1.40 0.57
N PHE A 57 5.57 -1.31 -0.66
CA PHE A 57 4.84 -1.29 -1.91
C PHE A 57 5.40 -2.38 -2.82
N SER A 58 4.54 -2.92 -3.69
CA SER A 58 4.98 -3.70 -4.84
C SER A 58 5.74 -2.84 -5.85
N ASP A 59 6.48 -3.47 -6.77
CA ASP A 59 7.18 -2.77 -7.85
C ASP A 59 6.21 -1.98 -8.76
N TYR A 60 5.03 -2.55 -9.03
CA TYR A 60 4.00 -1.87 -9.81
C TYR A 60 3.45 -0.64 -9.09
N GLU A 61 3.14 -0.75 -7.80
CA GLU A 61 2.72 0.41 -6.99
C GLU A 61 3.81 1.47 -6.94
N TRP A 62 5.07 1.07 -6.81
CA TRP A 62 6.19 1.99 -6.83
C TRP A 62 6.28 2.75 -8.15
N MET A 63 6.15 2.05 -9.28
CA MET A 63 6.04 2.67 -10.61
C MET A 63 4.87 3.66 -10.67
N LEU A 64 3.69 3.29 -10.16
CA LEU A 64 2.52 4.16 -10.14
C LEU A 64 2.77 5.44 -9.32
N ILE A 65 3.39 5.33 -8.15
CA ILE A 65 3.79 6.46 -7.31
C ILE A 65 4.72 7.40 -8.07
N GLN A 66 5.71 6.86 -8.81
CA GLN A 66 6.60 7.68 -9.63
C GLN A 66 5.85 8.42 -10.75
N LYS A 67 4.91 7.75 -11.43
CA LYS A 67 4.08 8.37 -12.47
C LYS A 67 3.25 9.53 -11.89
N ILE A 68 2.62 9.34 -10.73
CA ILE A 68 1.84 10.37 -10.05
C ILE A 68 2.73 11.54 -9.63
N ALA A 69 3.88 11.27 -9.01
CA ALA A 69 4.81 12.32 -8.61
C ALA A 69 5.25 13.18 -9.80
N ARG A 70 5.55 12.56 -10.95
CA ARG A 70 5.84 13.29 -12.19
C ARG A 70 4.67 14.15 -12.65
N GLN A 71 3.44 13.65 -12.59
CA GLN A 71 2.25 14.44 -12.94
C GLN A 71 2.06 15.64 -12.02
N THR A 72 2.39 15.54 -10.73
CA THR A 72 2.33 16.68 -9.81
C THR A 72 3.38 17.76 -10.03
N ASN A 73 4.37 17.53 -10.91
CA ASN A 73 5.25 18.60 -11.39
C ASN A 73 4.61 19.39 -12.54
N LEU A 74 3.81 18.71 -13.37
CA LEU A 74 3.08 19.33 -14.49
C LEU A 74 1.80 20.03 -14.00
N PHE A 75 1.18 19.49 -12.95
CA PHE A 75 -0.08 19.94 -12.37
C PHE A 75 0.07 20.09 -10.84
N PRO A 76 0.66 21.20 -10.36
CA PRO A 76 0.97 21.40 -8.95
C PRO A 76 -0.25 21.33 -8.01
N GLU A 77 -1.44 21.68 -8.50
CA GLU A 77 -2.71 21.61 -7.76
C GLU A 77 -3.03 20.19 -7.29
N LYS A 78 -2.59 19.17 -8.03
CA LYS A 78 -2.79 17.75 -7.69
C LYS A 78 -2.03 17.33 -6.43
N ARG A 79 -1.06 18.12 -5.97
CA ARG A 79 -0.30 17.83 -4.74
C ARG A 79 -1.19 17.83 -3.50
N ASN A 80 -2.25 18.64 -3.50
CA ASN A 80 -3.15 18.81 -2.35
C ASN A 80 -3.98 17.55 -2.04
N TYR A 81 -4.19 16.68 -3.03
CA TYR A 81 -5.02 15.49 -2.92
C TYR A 81 -4.32 14.25 -3.50
N VAL A 82 -2.98 14.24 -3.48
CA VAL A 82 -2.18 13.22 -4.15
C VAL A 82 -2.37 11.81 -3.59
N VAL A 83 -2.63 11.70 -2.28
CA VAL A 83 -2.94 10.43 -1.62
C VAL A 83 -4.28 9.89 -2.11
N ALA A 84 -5.32 10.72 -2.10
CA ALA A 84 -6.64 10.34 -2.61
C ALA A 84 -6.59 9.96 -4.10
N GLU A 85 -5.84 10.71 -4.90
CA GLU A 85 -5.65 10.39 -6.32
C GLU A 85 -4.90 9.07 -6.53
N TYR A 86 -3.88 8.77 -5.72
CA TYR A 86 -3.20 7.49 -5.75
C TYR A 86 -4.14 6.33 -5.43
N LYS A 87 -4.92 6.41 -4.33
CA LYS A 87 -5.89 5.37 -3.97
C LYS A 87 -6.95 5.18 -5.05
N ARG A 88 -7.51 6.27 -5.57
CA ARG A 88 -8.50 6.26 -6.66
C ARG A 88 -7.95 5.58 -7.91
N LEU A 89 -6.77 5.99 -8.39
CA LEU A 89 -6.16 5.40 -9.58
C LEU A 89 -5.86 3.92 -9.39
N LYS A 90 -5.34 3.55 -8.21
CA LYS A 90 -5.07 2.17 -7.85
C LYS A 90 -6.33 1.31 -7.89
N SER A 91 -7.45 1.78 -7.33
CA SER A 91 -8.73 1.06 -7.38
C SER A 91 -9.29 0.95 -8.80
N ILE A 92 -9.14 2.00 -9.63
CA ILE A 92 -9.55 1.93 -11.05
C ILE A 92 -8.73 0.89 -11.81
N ILE A 93 -7.41 0.90 -11.65
CA ILE A 93 -6.52 -0.08 -12.32
C ILE A 93 -6.88 -1.50 -11.89
N ALA A 94 -7.11 -1.73 -10.60
CA ALA A 94 -7.56 -3.02 -10.09
C ALA A 94 -8.87 -3.50 -10.73
N LYS A 95 -9.88 -2.62 -10.83
CA LYS A 95 -11.14 -2.96 -11.52
C LYS A 95 -10.92 -3.29 -13.00
N GLU A 96 -10.07 -2.53 -13.68
CA GLU A 96 -9.73 -2.84 -15.08
C GLU A 96 -9.01 -4.19 -15.21
N TRP A 97 -8.13 -4.53 -14.27
CA TRP A 97 -7.48 -5.84 -14.22
C TRP A 97 -8.49 -6.98 -14.06
N ILE A 98 -9.45 -6.83 -13.16
CA ILE A 98 -10.51 -7.82 -12.92
C ILE A 98 -11.33 -8.08 -14.18
N LYS A 99 -11.73 -7.02 -14.89
CA LYS A 99 -12.49 -7.12 -16.14
C LYS A 99 -11.78 -7.89 -17.26
N THR A 100 -10.44 -7.97 -17.23
CA THR A 100 -9.69 -8.74 -18.22
C THR A 100 -9.87 -10.26 -18.06
N GLY A 101 -10.31 -10.74 -16.88
CA GLY A 101 -10.40 -12.16 -16.55
C GLY A 101 -9.05 -12.85 -16.31
N MET A 102 -7.93 -12.12 -16.39
CA MET A 102 -6.57 -12.65 -16.13
C MET A 102 -6.07 -12.34 -14.72
N SER A 103 -6.90 -11.69 -13.90
CA SER A 103 -6.53 -11.32 -12.55
C SER A 103 -6.76 -12.45 -11.55
N LYS A 104 -5.93 -12.50 -10.52
CA LYS A 104 -6.20 -13.31 -9.32
C LYS A 104 -6.35 -12.38 -8.13
N VAL A 105 -7.16 -12.79 -7.16
CA VAL A 105 -7.37 -12.03 -5.91
C VAL A 105 -7.08 -12.93 -4.73
N GLU A 106 -6.31 -12.43 -3.77
CA GLU A 106 -5.99 -13.13 -2.52
C GLU A 106 -6.24 -12.22 -1.33
N LEU A 107 -6.80 -12.76 -0.24
CA LEU A 107 -6.93 -12.07 1.03
C LEU A 107 -5.89 -12.61 2.02
N ILE A 108 -4.98 -11.76 2.46
CA ILE A 108 -3.97 -12.07 3.47
C ILE A 108 -4.44 -11.54 4.81
N THR A 109 -4.49 -12.42 5.80
CA THR A 109 -4.91 -12.12 7.16
C THR A 109 -3.76 -12.41 8.12
N GLU A 110 -3.81 -11.86 9.34
CA GLU A 110 -2.78 -12.10 10.36
C GLU A 110 -2.61 -13.59 10.70
N GLN A 111 -3.60 -14.44 10.39
CA GLN A 111 -3.57 -15.88 10.57
C GLN A 111 -2.88 -16.63 9.41
N SER A 112 -2.85 -16.06 8.19
CA SER A 112 -2.26 -16.71 7.02
C SER A 112 -0.74 -16.60 6.97
N VAL A 113 -0.15 -15.66 7.73
CA VAL A 113 1.30 -15.49 7.87
C VAL A 113 1.77 -16.24 9.11
N ALA A 114 2.03 -17.54 8.95
CA ALA A 114 2.72 -18.37 9.95
C ALA A 114 4.22 -18.02 10.09
N ASP A 115 4.57 -16.73 10.04
CA ASP A 115 5.96 -16.29 10.13
C ASP A 115 6.28 -15.77 11.53
N THR A 116 6.82 -16.70 12.31
CA THR A 116 7.16 -16.65 13.73
C THR A 116 8.32 -15.70 14.07
N ARG A 117 8.57 -14.63 13.28
CA ARG A 117 9.77 -13.77 13.45
C ARG A 117 9.52 -12.27 13.61
N LEU A 118 8.27 -11.78 13.63
CA LEU A 118 7.95 -10.35 13.73
C LEU A 118 6.96 -9.97 14.86
N LYS A 119 6.77 -10.84 15.86
CA LYS A 119 5.85 -10.59 16.98
C LYS A 119 6.51 -9.80 18.13
N THR A 120 6.89 -8.55 17.92
CA THR A 120 7.48 -7.75 19.02
C THR A 120 7.07 -6.29 19.06
N TYR A 121 6.03 -5.89 18.31
CA TYR A 121 5.51 -4.53 18.41
C TYR A 121 4.02 -4.45 18.07
N PRO A 122 3.29 -3.42 18.58
CA PRO A 122 1.87 -3.24 18.30
C PRO A 122 1.65 -2.94 16.82
N LYS A 123 0.88 -3.79 16.12
CA LYS A 123 0.38 -3.54 14.77
C LYS A 123 -1.11 -3.25 14.81
N LYS A 124 -1.61 -2.52 13.80
CA LYS A 124 -3.04 -2.39 13.60
C LYS A 124 -3.58 -3.73 13.10
N HIS A 125 -4.77 -4.11 13.55
CA HIS A 125 -5.46 -5.27 13.02
C HIS A 125 -5.98 -4.94 11.61
N ILE A 126 -5.25 -5.43 10.60
CA ILE A 126 -5.50 -5.16 9.19
C ILE A 126 -5.57 -6.47 8.40
N VAL A 127 -6.24 -6.39 7.26
CA VAL A 127 -6.16 -7.39 6.19
C VAL A 127 -5.58 -6.77 4.94
N THR A 128 -4.86 -7.57 4.16
CA THR A 128 -4.28 -7.13 2.89
C THR A 128 -4.94 -7.89 1.76
N LEU A 129 -5.69 -7.19 0.93
CA LEU A 129 -6.21 -7.73 -0.33
C LEU A 129 -5.15 -7.54 -1.42
N ARG A 130 -4.70 -8.61 -2.04
CA ARG A 130 -3.78 -8.59 -3.17
C ARG A 130 -4.52 -8.89 -4.45
N ILE A 131 -4.30 -8.06 -5.46
CA ILE A 131 -4.82 -8.27 -6.80
C ILE A 131 -3.62 -8.42 -7.73
N PHE A 132 -3.56 -9.54 -8.44
CA PHE A 132 -2.47 -9.90 -9.32
C PHE A 132 -2.93 -9.78 -10.76
N MET A 133 -2.11 -9.17 -11.61
CA MET A 133 -2.18 -9.33 -13.06
C MET A 133 -1.11 -10.33 -13.47
N SER A 134 -1.53 -11.52 -13.90
CA SER A 134 -0.59 -12.58 -14.23
C SER A 134 -0.27 -12.62 -15.72
N TYR A 135 1.02 -12.76 -16.01
CA TYR A 135 1.54 -12.89 -17.38
C TYR A 135 1.93 -14.34 -17.72
N GLY A 136 1.69 -15.30 -16.81
CA GLY A 136 2.09 -16.69 -16.97
C GLY A 136 3.58 -16.97 -16.72
N GLU A 137 4.35 -15.95 -16.36
CA GLU A 137 5.79 -16.04 -16.11
C GLU A 137 6.11 -15.86 -14.62
N TRP A 138 6.98 -16.72 -14.10
CA TRP A 138 7.25 -16.80 -12.66
C TRP A 138 7.89 -15.51 -12.13
N GLY A 139 7.19 -14.87 -11.17
CA GLY A 139 7.70 -13.71 -10.44
C GLY A 139 7.56 -12.36 -11.16
N TYR A 140 6.89 -12.32 -12.31
CA TYR A 140 6.66 -11.09 -13.08
C TYR A 140 5.23 -10.56 -12.98
N ASP A 141 4.40 -11.15 -12.12
CA ASP A 141 3.04 -10.67 -11.90
C ASP A 141 3.07 -9.23 -11.37
N ASP A 142 2.24 -8.36 -11.95
CA ASP A 142 2.02 -7.03 -11.36
C ASP A 142 1.04 -7.16 -10.21
N ILE A 143 1.33 -6.52 -9.08
CA ILE A 143 0.57 -6.70 -7.83
C ILE A 143 0.06 -5.34 -7.37
N LEU A 144 -1.19 -5.31 -6.91
CA LEU A 144 -1.76 -4.20 -6.15
C LEU A 144 -2.18 -4.69 -4.77
N GLU A 145 -1.69 -4.04 -3.70
CA GLU A 145 -1.96 -4.45 -2.32
C GLU A 145 -2.81 -3.44 -1.56
N PHE A 146 -4.05 -3.77 -1.20
CA PHE A 146 -4.95 -2.90 -0.46
C PHE A 146 -4.94 -3.28 1.02
N CYS A 147 -4.31 -2.43 1.85
CA CYS A 147 -4.35 -2.57 3.31
C CYS A 147 -5.66 -1.99 3.83
N MET A 148 -6.48 -2.84 4.46
CA MET A 148 -7.81 -2.49 4.92
C MET A 148 -8.01 -2.85 6.40
N PRO A 149 -8.93 -2.20 7.11
CA PRO A 149 -9.25 -2.56 8.50
C PRO A 149 -9.76 -4.00 8.59
N GLY A 150 -9.46 -4.69 9.70
CA GLY A 150 -9.84 -6.09 9.88
C GLY A 150 -11.34 -6.41 9.76
N ILE A 151 -12.23 -5.43 10.00
CA ILE A 151 -13.68 -5.60 9.80
C ILE A 151 -14.06 -6.01 8.36
N ILE A 152 -13.23 -5.67 7.38
CA ILE A 152 -13.43 -6.09 5.99
C ILE A 152 -13.33 -7.61 5.85
N GLN A 153 -12.55 -8.29 6.69
CA GLN A 153 -12.51 -9.75 6.72
C GLN A 153 -13.87 -10.35 7.03
N GLU A 154 -14.57 -9.79 8.03
CA GLU A 154 -15.90 -10.23 8.44
C GLU A 154 -16.92 -9.94 7.34
N GLN A 155 -16.86 -8.75 6.72
CA GLN A 155 -17.74 -8.40 5.59
C GLN A 155 -17.57 -9.33 4.40
N ILE A 156 -16.34 -9.71 4.04
CA ILE A 156 -16.07 -10.67 2.96
C ILE A 156 -16.57 -12.06 3.35
N ALA A 157 -16.39 -12.49 4.60
CA ALA A 157 -16.86 -13.80 5.06
C ALA A 157 -18.39 -13.91 5.13
N GLU A 158 -19.08 -12.80 5.45
CA GLU A 158 -20.54 -12.71 5.44
C GLU A 158 -21.12 -12.52 4.03
N SER A 159 -20.28 -12.08 3.09
CA SER A 159 -20.65 -11.95 1.68
C SER A 159 -21.06 -13.30 1.10
N LYS A 160 -22.15 -13.30 0.32
CA LYS A 160 -22.60 -14.48 -0.43
C LYS A 160 -21.93 -14.60 -1.80
N VAL A 161 -21.10 -13.63 -2.17
CA VAL A 161 -20.38 -13.59 -3.45
C VAL A 161 -18.92 -13.98 -3.28
N ASP A 162 -18.30 -14.48 -4.35
CA ASP A 162 -16.88 -14.83 -4.33
C ASP A 162 -16.01 -13.58 -4.14
N LEU A 163 -14.77 -13.75 -3.66
CA LEU A 163 -13.86 -12.66 -3.32
C LEU A 163 -13.66 -11.70 -4.50
N LEU A 164 -13.50 -12.24 -5.72
CA LEU A 164 -13.32 -11.44 -6.92
C LEU A 164 -14.53 -10.56 -7.24
N GLU A 165 -15.74 -11.09 -7.07
CA GLU A 165 -17.00 -10.36 -7.25
C GLU A 165 -17.17 -9.29 -6.16
N TRP A 166 -16.85 -9.61 -4.90
CA TRP A 166 -16.85 -8.64 -3.81
C TRP A 166 -15.92 -7.45 -4.10
N VAL A 167 -14.74 -7.70 -4.66
CA VAL A 167 -13.77 -6.66 -5.02
C VAL A 167 -14.29 -5.78 -6.15
N ASP A 168 -14.87 -6.37 -7.21
CA ASP A 168 -15.40 -5.60 -8.34
C ASP A 168 -16.53 -4.66 -7.91
N GLU A 169 -17.37 -5.10 -6.98
CA GLU A 169 -18.48 -4.30 -6.46
C GLU A 169 -18.01 -3.23 -5.45
N ASN A 170 -17.22 -3.61 -4.44
CA ASN A 170 -17.07 -2.82 -3.20
C ASN A 170 -15.72 -2.10 -3.03
N LEU A 171 -14.69 -2.41 -3.85
CA LEU A 171 -13.32 -1.94 -3.59
C LEU A 171 -13.17 -0.42 -3.62
N VAL A 172 -13.84 0.26 -4.56
CA VAL A 172 -13.72 1.72 -4.68
C VAL A 172 -14.33 2.40 -3.47
N GLU A 173 -15.55 2.04 -3.09
CA GLU A 173 -16.26 2.65 -1.96
C GLU A 173 -15.56 2.41 -0.62
N THR A 174 -14.96 1.22 -0.46
CA THR A 174 -14.29 0.83 0.79
C THR A 174 -12.89 1.44 0.95
N TYR A 175 -12.18 1.72 -0.14
CA TYR A 175 -10.75 2.08 -0.11
C TYR A 175 -10.44 3.57 -0.33
N THR A 176 -11.34 4.33 -0.96
CA THR A 176 -11.15 5.78 -1.20
C THR A 176 -11.66 6.63 -0.07
#